data_AF-K1SAJ4-F1
#
_entry.id   AF-K1SAJ4-F1
#
_cell.length_a   1.000
_cell.length_b   1.000
_cell.length_c   1.000
_cell.angle_alpha   90.00
_cell.angle_beta   90.00
_cell.angle_gamma   90.00
#
_symmetry.space_group_name_H-M   'P 1'
#
loop_
_entity.id
_entity.type
_entity.pdbx_description
1 polymer ?
#
loop_
_entity_poly.entity_id
_entity_poly.type
_entity_poly.pdbx_seq_one_letter_code
_entity_poly.pdbx_strand_id
1 'polypeptide(L)'
;LCAIKNRDEQDRIVLTLRELLGTWSENAACFAAGETVVGIVRSVEDYGVFIEIAPNLAGLAEPDTALHPGQTVSVYIKSILPDKMKIKLVVVNKNLNQKMRFEPHYFVTRGRLDRWIYSTPQSRKQIETVF
;
A
#
# COMPACT_ATOMS: atom_id res chain seq x y z
N LEU A 1 -0.30 18.40 3.52
CA LEU A 1 -0.98 17.90 4.74
C LEU A 1 -0.04 16.92 5.43
N CYS A 2 0.09 16.91 6.76
CA CYS A 2 0.93 15.93 7.49
C CYS A 2 0.43 15.77 8.95
N ALA A 3 0.74 14.63 9.58
CA ALA A 3 0.49 14.39 10.99
C ALA A 3 1.82 14.40 11.77
N ILE A 4 1.79 14.87 13.02
CA ILE A 4 2.92 14.75 13.94
C ILE A 4 2.89 13.34 14.48
N LYS A 5 3.94 12.55 14.21
CA LYS A 5 4.07 11.17 14.64
C LYS A 5 4.56 11.04 16.08
N ASN A 6 5.69 11.67 16.38
CA ASN A 6 6.32 11.72 17.70
C ASN A 6 7.44 12.77 17.69
N ARG A 7 8.21 12.83 18.79
CA ARG A 7 9.51 13.49 18.84
C ARG A 7 10.61 12.44 18.88
N ASP A 8 11.70 12.68 18.17
CA ASP A 8 12.88 11.79 18.23
C ASP A 8 13.75 12.07 19.45
N GLU A 9 14.84 11.31 19.60
CA GLU A 9 15.79 11.43 20.72
C GLU A 9 16.47 12.81 20.81
N GLN A 10 16.41 13.59 19.72
CA GLN A 10 17.00 14.94 19.61
C GLN A 10 15.92 16.03 19.75
N ASP A 11 14.73 15.66 20.23
CA ASP A 11 13.56 16.53 20.41
C ASP A 11 13.01 17.14 19.10
N ARG A 12 13.32 16.53 17.95
CA ARG A 12 12.79 16.99 16.66
C ARG A 12 11.43 16.38 16.40
N ILE A 13 10.55 17.17 15.79
CA ILE A 13 9.21 16.72 15.38
C ILE A 13 9.32 15.78 14.18
N VAL A 14 8.86 14.54 14.35
CA VAL A 14 8.74 13.57 13.27
C VAL A 14 7.36 13.70 12.64
N LEU A 15 7.32 13.88 11.32
CA LEU A 15 6.08 14.02 10.56
C LEU A 15 5.80 12.75 9.75
N THR A 16 4.53 12.44 9.56
CA THR A 16 4.07 11.32 8.74
C THR A 16 2.96 11.72 7.78
N LEU A 17 2.99 11.14 6.59
CA LEU A 17 1.91 11.17 5.60
C LEU A 17 1.12 9.87 5.58
N ARG A 18 1.69 8.79 6.10
CA ARG A 18 1.22 7.43 5.87
C ARG A 18 -0.20 7.23 6.38
N GLU A 19 -0.48 7.67 7.59
CA GLU A 19 -1.78 7.55 8.24
C GLU A 19 -2.83 8.46 7.60
N LEU A 20 -2.44 9.47 6.82
CA LEU A 20 -3.39 10.34 6.12
C LEU A 20 -3.87 9.71 4.80
N LEU A 21 -3.09 8.78 4.26
CA LEU A 21 -3.34 8.11 2.98
C LEU A 21 -4.19 6.82 3.13
N GLY A 22 -4.89 6.67 4.26
CA GLY A 22 -5.85 5.60 4.47
C GLY A 22 -5.25 4.28 4.94
N THR A 23 -6.09 3.48 5.54
CA THR A 23 -5.80 2.12 6.02
C THR A 23 -5.73 1.13 4.85
N TRP A 24 -5.33 -0.10 5.14
CA TRP A 24 -5.40 -1.18 4.14
C TRP A 24 -6.84 -1.36 3.64
N SER A 25 -7.83 -1.35 4.54
CA SER A 25 -9.24 -1.56 4.20
C SER A 25 -9.79 -0.47 3.30
N GLU A 26 -9.52 0.79 3.65
CA GLU A 26 -10.00 1.96 2.89
C GLU A 26 -9.44 1.95 1.46
N ASN A 27 -8.14 1.70 1.31
CA ASN A 27 -7.53 1.63 -0.02
C ASN A 27 -7.99 0.38 -0.78
N ALA A 28 -8.14 -0.77 -0.11
CA ALA A 28 -8.61 -2.00 -0.76
C ALA A 28 -10.06 -1.90 -1.26
N ALA A 29 -10.89 -1.10 -0.58
CA ALA A 29 -12.29 -0.88 -0.98
C ALA A 29 -12.43 -0.13 -2.32
N CYS A 30 -11.36 0.51 -2.80
CA CYS A 30 -11.32 1.14 -4.12
C CYS A 30 -11.15 0.14 -5.28
N PHE A 31 -10.97 -1.15 -4.97
CA PHE A 31 -10.65 -2.19 -5.95
C PHE A 31 -11.56 -3.41 -5.83
N ALA A 32 -11.72 -4.14 -6.92
CA ALA A 32 -12.47 -5.37 -7.03
C ALA A 32 -11.62 -6.50 -7.63
N ALA A 33 -11.86 -7.74 -7.21
CA ALA A 33 -11.27 -8.89 -7.91
C ALA A 33 -11.82 -8.96 -9.34
N GLY A 34 -10.94 -9.23 -10.30
CA GLY A 34 -11.30 -9.32 -11.72
C GLY A 34 -10.93 -8.11 -12.57
N GLU A 35 -10.47 -7.02 -11.95
CA GLU A 35 -10.03 -5.84 -12.71
C GLU A 35 -8.51 -5.85 -12.96
N THR A 36 -8.09 -5.06 -13.95
CA THR A 36 -6.68 -4.82 -14.27
C THR A 36 -6.33 -3.38 -13.93
N VAL A 37 -5.34 -3.18 -13.09
CA VAL A 37 -4.87 -1.86 -12.64
C VAL A 37 -3.40 -1.66 -12.96
N VAL A 38 -2.93 -0.42 -12.84
CA VAL A 38 -1.51 -0.12 -12.90
C VAL A 38 -0.96 -0.12 -11.47
N GLY A 39 0.21 -0.72 -11.30
CA GLY A 39 0.95 -0.72 -10.04
C GLY A 39 2.43 -0.47 -10.25
N ILE A 40 3.13 -0.25 -9.15
CA ILE A 40 4.57 0.00 -9.11
C ILE A 40 5.23 -1.13 -8.34
N VAL A 41 6.25 -1.75 -8.91
CA VAL A 41 7.04 -2.78 -8.23
C VAL A 41 7.76 -2.14 -7.04
N ARG A 42 7.47 -2.64 -5.84
CA ARG A 42 8.07 -2.14 -4.60
C ARG A 42 9.33 -2.94 -4.23
N SER A 43 9.24 -4.26 -4.28
CA SER A 43 10.38 -5.16 -4.08
C SER A 43 10.19 -6.46 -4.85
N VAL A 44 11.30 -7.13 -5.11
CA VAL A 44 11.37 -8.41 -5.80
C VAL A 44 12.07 -9.36 -4.86
N GLU A 45 11.38 -10.42 -4.44
CA GLU A 45 11.90 -11.46 -3.56
C GLU A 45 11.86 -12.81 -4.29
N ASP A 46 12.64 -13.79 -3.81
CA ASP A 46 12.68 -15.14 -4.42
C ASP A 46 11.30 -15.82 -4.48
N TYR A 47 10.41 -15.50 -3.54
CA TYR A 47 9.08 -16.08 -3.43
C TYR A 47 7.97 -15.24 -4.09
N GLY A 48 8.28 -14.05 -4.61
CA GLY A 48 7.31 -13.23 -5.31
C GLY A 48 7.66 -11.76 -5.42
N VAL A 49 6.84 -11.04 -6.20
CA VAL A 49 7.03 -9.61 -6.45
C VAL A 49 5.95 -8.81 -5.74
N PHE A 50 6.36 -7.86 -4.90
CA PHE A 50 5.44 -6.95 -4.22
C PHE A 50 5.17 -5.74 -5.11
N ILE A 51 3.90 -5.53 -5.44
CA ILE A 51 3.46 -4.47 -6.34
C ILE A 51 2.48 -3.58 -5.57
N GLU A 52 2.83 -2.32 -5.41
CA GLU A 52 1.95 -1.31 -4.82
C GLU A 52 0.93 -0.87 -5.87
N ILE A 53 -0.36 -0.88 -5.53
CA ILE A 53 -1.46 -0.47 -6.43
C ILE A 53 -2.23 0.74 -5.89
N ALA A 54 -2.01 1.09 -4.62
CA ALA A 54 -2.44 2.32 -3.99
C ALA A 54 -1.56 2.57 -2.75
N PRO A 55 -1.50 3.80 -2.20
CA PRO A 55 -0.81 4.06 -0.95
C PRO A 55 -1.25 3.09 0.14
N ASN A 56 -0.29 2.60 0.94
CA ASN A 56 -0.53 1.59 1.99
C ASN A 56 -1.10 0.24 1.52
N LEU A 57 -1.19 0.01 0.21
CA LEU A 57 -1.79 -1.19 -0.38
C LEU A 57 -0.88 -1.81 -1.44
N ALA A 58 -0.23 -2.92 -1.04
CA ALA A 58 0.56 -3.75 -1.95
C ALA A 58 -0.03 -5.15 -2.07
N GLY A 59 0.03 -5.70 -3.28
CA GLY A 59 -0.27 -7.10 -3.57
C GLY A 59 0.99 -7.90 -3.90
N LEU A 60 0.84 -9.22 -3.92
CA LEU A 60 1.89 -10.18 -4.24
C LEU A 60 1.58 -10.85 -5.57
N ALA A 61 2.54 -10.78 -6.50
CA ALA A 61 2.56 -11.55 -7.74
C ALA A 61 3.59 -12.70 -7.65
N GLU A 62 3.54 -13.61 -8.62
CA GLU A 62 4.53 -14.69 -8.75
C GLU A 62 5.95 -14.14 -8.96
N PRO A 63 7.00 -14.90 -8.58
CA PRO A 63 8.38 -14.50 -8.78
C PRO A 63 8.67 -14.21 -10.24
N ASP A 64 9.32 -13.07 -10.50
CA ASP A 64 9.68 -12.66 -11.84
C ASP A 64 10.96 -11.83 -11.80
N THR A 65 12.08 -12.48 -12.14
CA THR A 65 13.41 -11.87 -12.08
C THR A 65 13.64 -10.79 -13.13
N ALA A 66 12.74 -10.65 -14.11
CA ALA A 66 12.80 -9.57 -15.08
C ALA A 66 12.25 -8.24 -14.54
N LEU A 67 11.52 -8.27 -13.42
CA LEU A 67 10.99 -7.08 -12.77
C LEU A 67 12.03 -6.46 -11.83
N HIS A 68 11.94 -5.15 -11.62
CA HIS A 68 12.82 -4.42 -10.70
C HIS A 68 12.05 -3.33 -9.93
N PRO A 69 12.48 -2.97 -8.71
CA PRO A 69 11.86 -1.90 -7.93
C PRO A 69 11.73 -0.57 -8.72
N GLY A 70 10.59 0.08 -8.59
CA GLY A 70 10.22 1.31 -9.30
C GLY A 70 9.61 1.09 -10.69
N GLN A 71 9.63 -0.14 -11.23
CA GLN A 71 9.03 -0.43 -12.53
C GLN A 71 7.50 -0.32 -12.46
N THR A 72 6.91 0.33 -13.46
CA THR A 72 5.45 0.43 -13.60
C THR A 72 4.95 -0.78 -14.40
N VAL A 73 3.94 -1.46 -13.88
CA VAL A 73 3.41 -2.71 -14.44
C VAL A 73 1.88 -2.71 -14.42
N SER A 74 1.27 -3.38 -15.39
CA SER A 74 -0.16 -3.67 -15.37
C SER A 74 -0.39 -5.00 -14.69
N VAL A 75 -1.28 -5.03 -13.70
CA VAL A 75 -1.58 -6.19 -12.88
C VAL A 75 -3.07 -6.49 -12.84
N TYR A 76 -3.41 -7.76 -12.95
CA TYR A 76 -4.76 -8.26 -12.74
C TYR A 76 -4.95 -8.65 -11.27
N ILE A 77 -6.05 -8.18 -10.67
CA ILE A 77 -6.40 -8.49 -9.29
C ILE A 77 -7.11 -9.83 -9.25
N LYS A 78 -6.37 -10.88 -8.89
CA LYS A 78 -6.91 -12.25 -8.80
C LYS A 78 -7.82 -12.44 -7.59
N SER A 79 -7.44 -11.87 -6.44
CA SER A 79 -8.19 -12.02 -5.19
C SER A 79 -7.74 -11.00 -4.14
N ILE A 80 -8.70 -10.49 -3.36
CA ILE A 80 -8.48 -9.64 -2.19
C ILE A 80 -8.87 -10.45 -0.95
N LEU A 81 -7.98 -10.53 0.04
CA LEU A 81 -8.14 -11.34 1.25
C LEU A 81 -8.02 -10.45 2.51
N PRO A 82 -9.12 -9.80 2.96
CA PRO A 82 -9.09 -8.86 4.07
C PRO A 82 -8.60 -9.45 5.39
N ASP A 83 -8.98 -10.68 5.72
CA ASP A 83 -8.54 -11.37 6.96
C ASP A 83 -7.02 -11.48 7.07
N LYS A 84 -6.35 -11.59 5.91
CA LYS A 84 -4.90 -11.75 5.82
C LYS A 84 -4.18 -10.47 5.43
N MET A 85 -4.92 -9.40 5.12
CA MET A 85 -4.40 -8.17 4.50
C MET A 85 -3.53 -8.47 3.27
N LYS A 86 -4.02 -9.34 2.39
CA LYS A 86 -3.29 -9.78 1.18
C LYS A 86 -4.09 -9.51 -0.07
N ILE A 87 -3.41 -9.08 -1.13
CA ILE A 87 -3.93 -9.05 -2.48
C ILE A 87 -3.08 -9.97 -3.34
N LYS A 88 -3.72 -10.86 -4.10
CA LYS A 88 -3.06 -11.71 -5.09
C LYS A 88 -3.15 -11.03 -6.44
N LEU A 89 -2.00 -10.83 -7.06
CA LEU A 89 -1.87 -10.16 -8.35
C LEU A 89 -1.30 -11.12 -9.40
N VAL A 90 -1.59 -10.82 -10.67
CA VAL A 90 -0.93 -11.45 -11.82
C VAL A 90 -0.43 -10.33 -12.72
N VAL A 91 0.85 -10.35 -13.08
CA VAL A 91 1.41 -9.33 -13.98
C VAL A 91 0.94 -9.61 -15.41
N VAL A 92 0.28 -8.64 -16.02
CA VAL A 92 -0.27 -8.71 -17.38
C VAL A 92 0.65 -8.05 -18.38
N ASN A 93 1.22 -6.89 -18.03
CA ASN A 93 2.14 -6.16 -18.90
C ASN A 93 3.27 -5.53 -18.08
N LYS A 94 4.52 -5.75 -18.52
CA LYS A 94 5.74 -5.25 -17.89
C LYS A 94 6.29 -3.97 -18.54
N ASN A 95 5.84 -3.64 -19.74
CA ASN A 95 6.42 -2.61 -20.61
C ASN A 95 5.54 -1.37 -20.64
N LEU A 96 5.22 -0.82 -19.47
CA LEU A 96 4.56 0.48 -19.38
C LEU A 96 5.64 1.56 -19.36
N ASN A 97 5.79 2.28 -20.47
CA ASN A 97 6.68 3.45 -20.57
C ASN A 97 6.07 4.72 -19.94
N GLN A 98 5.33 4.57 -18.84
CA GLN A 98 4.69 5.67 -18.14
C GLN A 98 5.23 5.76 -16.73
N LYS A 99 5.70 6.96 -16.33
CA LYS A 99 5.97 7.24 -14.93
C LYS A 99 4.64 7.36 -14.20
N MET A 100 4.32 6.38 -13.36
CA MET A 100 3.15 6.45 -12.49
C MET A 100 3.51 7.10 -11.16
N ARG A 101 2.61 7.93 -10.65
CA ARG A 101 2.58 8.38 -9.25
C ARG A 101 1.16 8.23 -8.75
N PHE A 102 1.00 7.73 -7.54
CA PHE A 102 -0.31 7.78 -6.89
C PHE A 102 -0.61 9.24 -6.56
N GLU A 103 -1.72 9.76 -7.09
CA GLU A 103 -2.24 11.02 -6.59
C GLU A 103 -2.68 10.82 -5.13
N PRO A 104 -2.18 11.62 -4.18
CA PRO A 104 -2.47 11.42 -2.78
C PRO A 104 -3.95 11.71 -2.51
N HIS A 105 -4.72 10.65 -2.23
CA HIS A 105 -6.05 10.77 -1.67
C HIS A 105 -5.96 10.72 -0.15
N TYR A 106 -6.33 11.83 0.51
CA TYR A 106 -6.28 11.93 1.96
C TYR A 106 -7.61 11.54 2.60
N PHE A 107 -7.61 10.47 3.40
CA PHE A 107 -8.76 10.03 4.19
C PHE A 107 -8.91 10.85 5.47
N VAL A 108 -7.81 11.38 6.00
CA VAL A 108 -7.80 12.30 7.15
C VAL A 108 -7.22 13.63 6.70
N THR A 109 -7.99 14.71 6.88
CA THR A 109 -7.61 16.07 6.45
C THR A 109 -7.53 17.09 7.58
N ARG A 110 -7.98 16.73 8.79
CA ARG A 110 -8.01 17.60 9.97
C ARG A 110 -8.04 16.81 11.26
N GLY A 111 -7.70 17.45 12.38
CA GLY A 111 -7.76 16.88 13.72
C GLY A 111 -6.41 16.41 14.26
N ARG A 112 -6.45 15.67 15.37
CA ARG A 112 -5.30 15.04 16.02
C ARG A 112 -5.45 13.53 15.92
N LEU A 113 -4.39 12.84 15.52
CA LEU A 113 -4.31 11.40 15.56
C LEU A 113 -3.73 10.99 16.91
N ASP A 114 -4.49 10.25 17.70
CA ASP A 114 -4.00 9.64 18.94
C ASP A 114 -3.65 8.16 18.73
N ARG A 115 -4.41 7.47 17.88
CA ARG A 115 -4.20 6.08 17.51
C ARG A 115 -4.58 5.84 16.05
N TRP A 116 -3.81 5.03 15.34
CA TRP A 116 -4.11 4.59 13.99
C TRP A 116 -4.00 3.07 13.87
N ILE A 117 -5.09 2.42 13.47
CA ILE A 117 -5.14 0.95 13.31
C ILE A 117 -5.02 0.65 11.81
N TYR A 118 -3.94 -0.03 11.43
CA TYR A 118 -3.69 -0.41 10.04
C TYR A 118 -4.43 -1.68 9.64
N SER A 119 -4.64 -2.57 10.62
CA SER A 119 -5.24 -3.87 10.41
C SER A 119 -6.73 -3.80 10.12
N THR A 120 -7.21 -4.72 9.28
CA THR A 120 -8.65 -4.93 9.09
C THR A 120 -9.27 -5.49 10.38
N PRO A 121 -10.56 -5.24 10.68
CA PRO A 121 -11.22 -5.80 11.86
C PRO A 121 -11.21 -7.34 11.91
N GLN A 122 -11.10 -7.98 10.75
CA GLN A 122 -11.06 -9.44 10.61
C GLN A 122 -9.64 -10.01 10.75
N SER A 123 -8.60 -9.16 10.74
CA SER A 123 -7.23 -9.63 10.82
C SER A 123 -6.88 -10.11 12.23
N ARG A 124 -6.25 -11.29 12.30
CA ARG A 124 -5.68 -11.80 13.56
C ARG A 124 -4.49 -10.97 14.04
N LYS A 125 -3.83 -10.23 13.14
CA LYS A 125 -2.69 -9.38 13.49
C LYS A 125 -3.19 -7.97 13.75
N GLN A 126 -2.91 -7.42 14.92
CA GLN A 126 -3.17 -6.01 15.22
C GLN A 126 -1.89 -5.20 14.99
N ILE A 127 -1.93 -4.35 13.97
CA ILE A 127 -0.85 -3.42 13.63
C ILE A 127 -1.39 -2.02 13.82
N GLU A 128 -0.73 -1.23 14.66
CA GLU A 128 -1.15 0.12 14.99
C GLU A 128 0.02 1.07 15.25
N THR A 129 -0.28 2.36 15.23
CA THR A 129 0.60 3.42 15.73
C THR A 129 -0.14 4.21 16.79
N VAL A 130 0.53 4.43 17.92
CA VAL A 130 0.11 5.33 18.99
C VAL A 130 1.03 6.55 18.92
N PHE A 131 0.45 7.74 18.95
CA PHE A 131 1.09 9.03 18.69
C PHE A 131 1.49 9.75 19.98
#